data_AF-A0A1S2KLV6-F1
#
_entry.id   AF-A0A1S2KLV6-F1
#
_cell.length_a   1.000
_cell.length_b   1.000
_cell.length_c   1.000
_cell.angle_alpha   90.00
_cell.angle_beta   90.00
_cell.angle_gamma   90.00
#
_symmetry.space_group_name_H-M   'P 1'
#
loop_
_entity.id
_entity.type
_entity.pdbx_description
1 polymer ?
#
loop_
_entity_poly.entity_id
_entity_poly.type
_entity_poly.pdbx_seq_one_letter_code
_entity_poly.pdbx_strand_id
1 'polypeptide(L)'
;MLWAAVPGAGASAAGRYDAAAAAPPDAAAAVVPVEITGPAAKRFNMVFLGDGYTAEELPRFRADVDRHVKVLWSIEPFRSYRSYVNVWAVQVPSPESGVDCDPSLDAPRRDTPLGMGFWGGCDPRSVQRLLTVDGAAADRYADLVAGTSPANRQIVALAHSSTYGGAGGRYATASGGNALSSQITPHEIGHSLGGLQDEYDYYARGTPGGAYAGGEPASAHHTVLTERQLRERRAKWWRWLGEESEAGGAIGRYEGGLYAAAGVWRPSRHSLMKTLGYPFDEVGREVMVQAVSSKVDLVQGHTPNGAPIGADRTVWVDTLHPLGGELAVVWRLDGRPLDVGGARTVDLRRLSLAPGRHALTATVTDPTPFVRDPAVRGSAALTRSVAWTVDTRLVTRARRVAAEFTAHTPTGAPVGAWSVVHADTTHPHDRALAVRWALDGRPVANPGNDRDLDLSSLRIRPGSHTLTARIAGTGRVLRWTVDAAPAAASYELSAPLRTVRASGRPVEYVYDGPFTMRLDAADDQGGHVVTQFRVNGDGWYTYYGWPTDARAPFLFTPSGTVIDGLVYGKLGSARAVPWDDATPRYGTHTVEYRTIDPAGNTGTAGRFLVTLVPPATS
;
A
#
# COMPACT_ATOMS: atom_id res chain seq x y z
N MET A 1 -3.26 -29.44 14.32
CA MET A 1 -3.63 -30.84 14.02
C MET A 1 -3.07 -31.21 12.65
N LEU A 2 -2.36 -32.33 12.57
CA LEU A 2 -1.65 -32.82 11.39
C LEU A 2 -2.62 -33.15 10.25
N TRP A 3 -2.26 -32.77 9.02
CA TRP A 3 -2.89 -33.30 7.80
C TRP A 3 -2.02 -34.43 7.24
N ALA A 4 -2.56 -35.64 7.22
CA ALA A 4 -2.00 -36.79 6.53
C ALA A 4 -2.71 -36.96 5.18
N ALA A 5 -1.91 -37.04 4.11
CA ALA A 5 -2.36 -37.39 2.77
C ALA A 5 -2.30 -38.91 2.55
N VAL A 6 -3.27 -39.48 1.83
CA VAL A 6 -3.18 -40.81 1.22
C VAL A 6 -3.80 -40.76 -0.20
N PRO A 7 -3.20 -41.39 -1.22
CA PRO A 7 -3.58 -41.26 -2.64
C PRO A 7 -4.42 -42.45 -3.17
N GLY A 8 -5.04 -42.31 -4.35
CA GLY A 8 -5.59 -43.46 -5.08
C GLY A 8 -6.44 -43.14 -6.32
N ALA A 9 -5.94 -43.57 -7.49
CA ALA A 9 -6.40 -43.45 -8.88
C ALA A 9 -7.82 -43.94 -9.26
N GLY A 10 -8.30 -43.52 -10.46
CA GLY A 10 -9.28 -44.28 -11.26
C GLY A 10 -10.09 -43.48 -12.30
N ALA A 11 -10.16 -43.96 -13.55
CA ALA A 11 -10.59 -43.25 -14.76
C ALA A 11 -12.12 -43.17 -15.06
N SER A 12 -12.47 -42.12 -15.84
CA SER A 12 -13.48 -41.99 -16.92
C SER A 12 -14.93 -42.49 -16.76
N ALA A 13 -15.90 -41.60 -16.99
CA ALA A 13 -16.99 -41.78 -17.97
C ALA A 13 -17.82 -40.49 -18.12
N ALA A 14 -18.20 -40.18 -19.36
CA ALA A 14 -19.12 -39.10 -19.71
C ALA A 14 -20.55 -39.44 -19.27
N GLY A 15 -21.25 -38.47 -18.68
CA GLY A 15 -22.67 -38.57 -18.34
C GLY A 15 -23.24 -37.19 -17.98
N ARG A 16 -24.22 -36.74 -18.77
CA ARG A 16 -24.97 -35.50 -18.56
C ARG A 16 -25.64 -35.54 -17.18
N TYR A 17 -25.47 -34.49 -16.39
CA TYR A 17 -26.33 -34.18 -15.25
C TYR A 17 -26.85 -32.76 -15.39
N ASP A 18 -28.15 -32.67 -15.23
CA ASP A 18 -28.98 -31.50 -15.46
C ASP A 18 -28.51 -30.27 -14.70
N ALA A 19 -28.64 -29.13 -15.38
CA ALA A 19 -28.52 -27.82 -14.80
C ALA A 19 -29.61 -27.63 -13.73
N ALA A 20 -29.27 -27.92 -12.48
CA ALA A 20 -29.95 -27.30 -11.35
C ALA A 20 -29.66 -25.80 -11.45
N ALA A 21 -30.69 -25.03 -11.77
CA ALA A 21 -30.65 -23.60 -11.91
C ALA A 21 -29.96 -22.97 -10.69
N ALA A 22 -28.82 -22.32 -10.94
CA ALA A 22 -28.24 -21.39 -9.98
C ALA A 22 -29.29 -20.32 -9.67
N ALA A 23 -29.55 -20.07 -8.39
CA ALA A 23 -30.32 -18.91 -7.97
C ALA A 23 -29.73 -17.64 -8.64
N PRO A 24 -30.57 -16.71 -9.12
CA PRO A 24 -30.07 -15.50 -9.76
C PRO A 24 -29.22 -14.69 -8.75
N PRO A 25 -28.21 -13.95 -9.21
CA PRO A 25 -27.50 -13.01 -8.35
C PRO A 25 -28.51 -12.02 -7.76
N ASP A 26 -28.40 -11.78 -6.45
CA ASP A 26 -29.20 -10.79 -5.73
C ASP A 26 -29.18 -9.46 -6.49
N ALA A 27 -30.35 -8.99 -6.94
CA ALA A 27 -30.52 -7.79 -7.77
C ALA A 27 -30.12 -6.48 -7.06
N ALA A 28 -29.55 -6.54 -5.86
CA ALA A 28 -29.19 -5.41 -5.00
C ALA A 28 -27.69 -5.10 -4.93
N ALA A 29 -26.80 -6.01 -5.36
CA ALA A 29 -25.36 -5.76 -5.29
C ALA A 29 -24.87 -4.85 -6.42
N ALA A 30 -24.08 -3.82 -6.10
CA ALA A 30 -23.55 -2.86 -7.07
C ALA A 30 -22.02 -2.77 -7.02
N VAL A 31 -21.37 -2.96 -8.17
CA VAL A 31 -19.92 -2.75 -8.34
C VAL A 31 -19.65 -1.28 -8.65
N VAL A 32 -18.89 -0.62 -7.79
CA VAL A 32 -18.52 0.79 -7.93
C VAL A 32 -17.01 0.94 -8.05
N PRO A 33 -16.50 1.54 -9.15
CA PRO A 33 -15.10 1.90 -9.25
C PRO A 33 -14.77 3.00 -8.25
N VAL A 34 -13.73 2.79 -7.44
CA VAL A 34 -13.22 3.79 -6.50
C VAL A 34 -12.01 4.49 -7.10
N GLU A 35 -11.07 3.71 -7.63
CA GLU A 35 -9.87 4.23 -8.31
C GLU A 35 -9.41 3.24 -9.38
N ILE A 36 -9.42 3.65 -10.66
CA ILE A 36 -9.07 2.77 -11.78
C ILE A 36 -7.84 3.32 -12.51
N THR A 37 -6.76 2.56 -12.50
CA THR A 37 -5.44 2.91 -13.05
C THR A 37 -5.09 2.14 -14.33
N GLY A 38 -5.98 1.24 -14.76
CA GLY A 38 -5.88 0.51 -16.03
C GLY A 38 -6.88 -0.64 -16.12
N PRO A 39 -6.86 -1.42 -17.22
CA PRO A 39 -7.71 -2.59 -17.38
C PRO A 39 -7.52 -3.58 -16.22
N ALA A 40 -8.61 -4.06 -15.62
CA ALA A 40 -8.58 -4.93 -14.44
C ALA A 40 -7.68 -6.17 -14.62
N ALA A 41 -7.68 -6.77 -15.81
CA ALA A 41 -6.84 -7.94 -16.14
C ALA A 41 -5.32 -7.66 -16.13
N LYS A 42 -4.91 -6.38 -16.14
CA LYS A 42 -3.50 -5.95 -16.15
C LYS A 42 -3.10 -5.19 -14.88
N ARG A 43 -3.95 -5.19 -13.86
CA ARG A 43 -3.72 -4.52 -12.58
C ARG A 43 -3.89 -5.50 -11.43
N PHE A 44 -3.30 -5.16 -10.30
CA PHE A 44 -3.71 -5.71 -9.02
C PHE A 44 -5.05 -5.08 -8.65
N ASN A 45 -6.04 -5.86 -8.22
CA ASN A 45 -7.37 -5.35 -7.91
C ASN A 45 -7.64 -5.54 -6.42
N MET A 46 -7.82 -4.43 -5.72
CA MET A 46 -8.33 -4.41 -4.35
C MET A 46 -9.85 -4.33 -4.41
N VAL A 47 -10.53 -5.34 -3.89
CA VAL A 47 -12.00 -5.44 -3.92
C VAL A 47 -12.52 -5.36 -2.49
N PHE A 48 -13.12 -4.22 -2.15
CA PHE A 48 -13.77 -3.98 -0.87
C PHE A 48 -15.22 -4.47 -0.92
N LEU A 49 -15.61 -5.29 0.04
CA LEU A 49 -16.98 -5.76 0.24
C LEU A 49 -17.51 -5.22 1.57
N GLY A 50 -18.73 -4.70 1.59
CA GLY A 50 -19.38 -4.26 2.83
C GLY A 50 -20.36 -5.31 3.36
N ASP A 51 -20.36 -5.53 4.68
CA ASP A 51 -21.34 -6.38 5.37
C ASP A 51 -21.93 -5.67 6.59
N GLY A 52 -23.21 -5.90 6.87
CA GLY A 52 -23.94 -5.22 7.94
C GLY A 52 -24.28 -3.75 7.65
N TYR A 53 -24.05 -3.28 6.42
CA TYR A 53 -24.49 -1.96 5.95
C TYR A 53 -25.82 -2.11 5.24
N THR A 54 -26.88 -1.53 5.79
CA THR A 54 -28.18 -1.43 5.11
C THR A 54 -28.11 -0.53 3.87
N ALA A 55 -29.15 -0.53 3.04
CA ALA A 55 -29.20 0.31 1.83
C ALA A 55 -28.99 1.80 2.16
N GLU A 56 -29.57 2.26 3.27
CA GLU A 56 -29.44 3.63 3.80
C GLU A 56 -28.03 3.93 4.35
N GLU A 57 -27.26 2.90 4.68
CA GLU A 57 -25.93 2.99 5.29
C GLU A 57 -24.79 2.80 4.28
N LEU A 58 -25.09 2.49 3.01
CA LEU A 58 -24.08 2.45 1.94
C LEU A 58 -23.24 3.74 1.81
N PRO A 59 -23.76 4.96 2.06
CA PRO A 59 -22.92 6.15 2.14
C PRO A 59 -21.83 6.04 3.22
N ARG A 60 -22.10 5.39 4.36
CA ARG A 60 -21.09 5.13 5.40
C ARG A 60 -20.06 4.12 4.93
N PHE A 61 -20.49 3.03 4.29
CA PHE A 61 -19.55 2.06 3.69
C PHE A 61 -18.59 2.73 2.71
N ARG A 62 -19.08 3.62 1.84
CA ARG A 62 -18.22 4.38 0.91
C ARG A 62 -17.22 5.29 1.65
N ALA A 63 -17.64 5.92 2.74
CA ALA A 63 -16.76 6.74 3.56
C ALA A 63 -15.69 5.89 4.28
N ASP A 64 -16.05 4.69 4.74
CA ASP A 64 -15.11 3.73 5.33
C ASP A 64 -14.10 3.26 4.28
N VAL A 65 -14.56 2.90 3.07
CA VAL A 65 -13.66 2.56 1.95
C VAL A 65 -12.72 3.70 1.62
N ASP A 66 -13.20 4.95 1.48
CA ASP A 66 -12.32 6.09 1.21
C ASP A 66 -11.24 6.23 2.29
N ARG A 67 -11.63 6.23 3.57
CA ARG A 67 -10.68 6.31 4.69
C ARG A 67 -9.64 5.19 4.67
N HIS A 68 -10.06 3.95 4.46
CA HIS A 68 -9.16 2.79 4.40
C HIS A 68 -8.18 2.90 3.23
N VAL A 69 -8.67 3.31 2.06
CA VAL A 69 -7.86 3.49 0.85
C VAL A 69 -6.87 4.64 1.01
N LYS A 70 -7.27 5.79 1.57
CA LYS A 70 -6.37 6.93 1.80
C LYS A 70 -5.28 6.61 2.82
N VAL A 71 -5.61 5.86 3.87
CA VAL A 71 -4.60 5.37 4.81
C VAL A 71 -3.65 4.38 4.16
N LEU A 72 -4.17 3.44 3.35
CA LEU A 72 -3.32 2.52 2.57
C LEU A 72 -2.34 3.28 1.67
N TRP A 73 -2.80 4.31 0.96
CA TRP A 73 -1.96 5.18 0.11
C TRP A 73 -0.98 6.07 0.86
N SER A 74 -1.08 6.15 2.19
CA SER A 74 -0.11 6.84 3.04
C SER A 74 1.08 5.96 3.47
N ILE A 75 1.00 4.64 3.20
CA ILE A 75 1.97 3.63 3.65
C ILE A 75 2.73 3.07 2.45
N GLU A 76 4.05 2.95 2.56
CA GLU A 76 4.85 2.26 1.54
C GLU A 76 4.72 0.73 1.68
N PRO A 77 4.68 -0.03 0.56
CA PRO A 77 4.88 0.42 -0.82
C PRO A 77 3.61 0.87 -1.55
N PHE A 78 2.44 0.77 -0.93
CA PHE A 78 1.17 1.08 -1.59
C PHE A 78 1.12 2.52 -2.12
N ARG A 79 1.75 3.46 -1.42
CA ARG A 79 1.95 4.84 -1.89
C ARG A 79 2.68 4.89 -3.23
N SER A 80 3.91 4.37 -3.30
CA SER A 80 4.74 4.44 -4.51
C SER A 80 4.21 3.59 -5.67
N TYR A 81 3.46 2.53 -5.36
CA TYR A 81 2.91 1.56 -6.32
C TYR A 81 1.42 1.74 -6.59
N ARG A 82 0.83 2.87 -6.19
CA ARG A 82 -0.62 3.15 -6.33
C ARG A 82 -1.15 2.91 -7.75
N SER A 83 -0.37 3.26 -8.78
CA SER A 83 -0.74 3.05 -10.19
C SER A 83 -0.82 1.57 -10.63
N TYR A 84 -0.36 0.63 -9.81
CA TYR A 84 -0.44 -0.80 -10.09
C TYR A 84 -1.80 -1.37 -9.66
N VAL A 85 -2.54 -0.61 -8.86
CA VAL A 85 -3.73 -1.07 -8.17
C VAL A 85 -4.98 -0.41 -8.74
N ASN A 86 -6.00 -1.21 -8.99
CA ASN A 86 -7.38 -0.75 -9.11
C ASN A 86 -8.09 -0.99 -7.78
N VAL A 87 -8.98 -0.08 -7.38
CA VAL A 87 -9.84 -0.21 -6.21
C VAL A 87 -11.29 -0.24 -6.63
N TRP A 88 -12.00 -1.27 -6.15
CA TRP A 88 -13.41 -1.50 -6.38
C TRP A 88 -14.14 -1.63 -5.04
N ALA A 89 -15.31 -1.04 -4.94
CA ALA A 89 -16.24 -1.27 -3.84
C ALA A 89 -17.45 -2.05 -4.37
N VAL A 90 -17.69 -3.25 -3.86
CA VAL A 90 -18.91 -4.01 -4.11
C VAL A 90 -19.85 -3.75 -2.94
N GLN A 91 -20.90 -3.01 -3.25
CA GLN A 91 -21.92 -2.62 -2.29
C GLN A 91 -22.94 -3.74 -2.22
N VAL A 92 -23.05 -4.40 -1.07
CA VAL A 92 -23.98 -5.50 -0.84
C VAL A 92 -24.90 -5.07 0.31
N PRO A 93 -26.09 -4.53 0.01
CA PRO A 93 -27.01 -4.06 1.05
C PRO A 93 -27.40 -5.22 1.97
N SER A 94 -27.20 -5.04 3.28
CA SER A 94 -27.58 -6.02 4.30
C SER A 94 -29.03 -5.77 4.75
N PRO A 95 -29.84 -6.82 4.97
CA PRO A 95 -31.18 -6.67 5.57
C PRO A 95 -31.13 -6.07 6.98
N GLU A 96 -30.10 -6.41 7.76
CA GLU A 96 -29.87 -5.89 9.10
C GLU A 96 -28.60 -5.04 9.18
N SER A 97 -28.61 -4.07 10.11
CA SER A 97 -27.45 -3.27 10.44
C SER A 97 -26.58 -3.97 11.50
N GLY A 98 -25.26 -3.94 11.30
CA GLY A 98 -24.29 -4.60 12.18
C GLY A 98 -23.98 -6.04 11.75
N VAL A 99 -23.13 -6.71 12.54
CA VAL A 99 -22.65 -8.08 12.27
C VAL A 99 -22.82 -8.99 13.49
N ASP A 100 -22.54 -10.28 13.33
CA ASP A 100 -22.73 -11.28 14.38
C ASP A 100 -21.86 -11.03 15.63
N CYS A 101 -22.48 -11.22 16.80
CA CYS A 101 -21.79 -11.24 18.12
C CYS A 101 -20.97 -9.98 18.41
N ASP A 102 -21.54 -8.83 18.06
CA ASP A 102 -20.98 -7.49 18.23
C ASP A 102 -21.82 -6.64 19.20
N PRO A 103 -21.25 -6.05 20.28
CA PRO A 103 -19.83 -6.11 20.69
C PRO A 103 -19.44 -7.33 21.52
N SER A 104 -20.41 -8.15 21.93
CA SER A 104 -20.20 -9.26 22.86
C SER A 104 -20.76 -10.57 22.32
N LEU A 105 -20.27 -11.69 22.86
CA LEU A 105 -20.65 -13.03 22.39
C LEU A 105 -22.15 -13.34 22.56
N ASP A 106 -22.81 -12.69 23.52
CA ASP A 106 -24.25 -12.79 23.78
C ASP A 106 -25.09 -11.82 22.95
N ALA A 107 -24.46 -10.96 22.13
CA ALA A 107 -25.19 -10.08 21.21
C ALA A 107 -25.89 -10.89 20.10
N PRO A 108 -27.01 -10.38 19.55
CA PRO A 108 -27.75 -11.08 18.50
C PRO A 108 -26.89 -11.37 17.27
N ARG A 109 -27.21 -12.47 16.59
CA ARG A 109 -26.78 -12.69 15.21
C ARG A 109 -27.61 -11.83 14.26
N ARG A 110 -27.01 -11.45 13.14
CA ARG A 110 -27.55 -10.59 12.09
C ARG A 110 -27.60 -11.35 10.79
N ASP A 111 -28.70 -11.23 10.07
CA ASP A 111 -28.81 -11.72 8.71
C ASP A 111 -28.06 -10.77 7.76
N THR A 112 -26.85 -11.16 7.37
CA THR A 112 -25.98 -10.37 6.50
C THR A 112 -25.44 -11.18 5.31
N PRO A 113 -25.26 -10.56 4.13
CA PRO A 113 -24.86 -11.26 2.90
C PRO A 113 -23.50 -11.97 2.93
N LEU A 114 -22.55 -11.49 3.75
CA LEU A 114 -21.23 -12.09 3.92
C LEU A 114 -21.06 -12.86 5.23
N GLY A 115 -22.08 -12.89 6.09
CA GLY A 115 -22.06 -13.60 7.37
C GLY A 115 -20.87 -13.22 8.25
N MET A 116 -20.48 -11.94 8.27
CA MET A 116 -19.37 -11.50 9.10
C MET A 116 -19.73 -11.60 10.59
N GLY A 117 -18.74 -11.93 11.42
CA GLY A 117 -18.95 -12.08 12.86
C GLY A 117 -17.66 -12.08 13.66
N PHE A 118 -17.72 -11.46 14.84
CA PHE A 118 -16.64 -11.48 15.84
C PHE A 118 -16.51 -12.85 16.50
N TRP A 119 -15.49 -13.01 17.37
CA TRP A 119 -15.25 -14.26 18.09
C TRP A 119 -15.08 -15.47 17.16
N GLY A 120 -14.48 -15.29 15.98
CA GLY A 120 -14.32 -16.38 15.02
C GLY A 120 -15.64 -16.95 14.49
N GLY A 121 -16.70 -16.12 14.40
CA GLY A 121 -18.05 -16.57 14.03
C GLY A 121 -18.84 -17.04 15.24
N CYS A 122 -18.82 -16.25 16.32
CA CYS A 122 -19.52 -16.53 17.58
C CYS A 122 -19.02 -17.79 18.33
N ASP A 123 -17.74 -18.13 18.26
CA ASP A 123 -17.13 -19.21 19.04
C ASP A 123 -16.61 -18.70 20.41
N PRO A 124 -17.14 -19.17 21.55
CA PRO A 124 -16.66 -18.80 22.89
C PRO A 124 -15.17 -19.11 23.15
N ARG A 125 -14.55 -19.98 22.34
CA ARG A 125 -13.13 -20.33 22.47
C ARG A 125 -12.21 -19.41 21.68
N SER A 126 -12.76 -18.54 20.85
CA SER A 126 -12.00 -17.59 20.04
C SER A 126 -11.74 -16.29 20.80
N VAL A 127 -10.75 -15.53 20.33
CA VAL A 127 -10.53 -14.16 20.80
C VAL A 127 -11.57 -13.24 20.16
N GLN A 128 -12.12 -12.29 20.95
CA GLN A 128 -13.16 -11.34 20.48
C GLN A 128 -12.84 -10.70 19.13
N ARG A 129 -11.63 -10.15 18.99
CA ARG A 129 -11.19 -9.37 17.83
C ARG A 129 -11.14 -10.15 16.50
N LEU A 130 -11.24 -11.48 16.54
CA LEU A 130 -11.16 -12.30 15.33
C LEU A 130 -12.46 -12.16 14.54
N LEU A 131 -12.43 -11.26 13.55
CA LEU A 131 -13.56 -10.97 12.67
C LEU A 131 -13.49 -11.86 11.43
N THR A 132 -14.51 -12.68 11.21
CA THR A 132 -14.56 -13.65 10.12
C THR A 132 -15.53 -13.22 9.02
N VAL A 133 -15.47 -13.92 7.88
CA VAL A 133 -16.33 -13.71 6.70
C VAL A 133 -16.60 -15.05 6.02
N ASP A 134 -17.78 -15.24 5.44
CA ASP A 134 -18.07 -16.35 4.54
C ASP A 134 -17.26 -16.20 3.24
N GLY A 135 -16.29 -17.10 3.03
CA GLY A 135 -15.40 -17.05 1.87
C GLY A 135 -16.10 -17.31 0.53
N ALA A 136 -17.14 -18.15 0.50
CA ALA A 136 -17.88 -18.44 -0.72
C ALA A 136 -18.76 -17.24 -1.12
N ALA A 137 -19.37 -16.57 -0.15
CA ALA A 137 -20.06 -15.31 -0.38
C ALA A 137 -19.10 -14.21 -0.83
N ALA A 138 -17.96 -14.07 -0.16
CA ALA A 138 -16.93 -13.09 -0.52
C ALA A 138 -16.43 -13.27 -1.95
N ASP A 139 -16.11 -14.51 -2.36
CA ASP A 139 -15.71 -14.80 -3.75
C ASP A 139 -16.84 -14.50 -4.74
N ARG A 140 -18.08 -14.94 -4.46
CA ARG A 140 -19.24 -14.71 -5.32
C ARG A 140 -19.48 -13.22 -5.61
N TYR A 141 -19.40 -12.36 -4.59
CA TYR A 141 -19.57 -10.92 -4.78
C TYR A 141 -18.36 -10.26 -5.42
N ALA A 142 -17.14 -10.70 -5.09
CA ALA A 142 -15.94 -10.21 -5.75
C ALA A 142 -15.87 -10.58 -7.24
N ASP A 143 -16.45 -11.71 -7.65
CA ASP A 143 -16.54 -12.16 -9.04
C ASP A 143 -17.43 -11.25 -9.92
N LEU A 144 -18.25 -10.36 -9.31
CA LEU A 144 -18.99 -9.33 -10.04
C LEU A 144 -18.06 -8.30 -10.70
N VAL A 145 -16.81 -8.16 -10.23
CA VAL A 145 -15.83 -7.24 -10.81
C VAL A 145 -15.20 -7.88 -12.04
N ALA A 146 -15.70 -7.50 -13.22
CA ALA A 146 -15.24 -8.03 -14.50
C ALA A 146 -13.73 -7.82 -14.73
N GLY A 147 -13.06 -8.85 -15.27
CA GLY A 147 -11.63 -8.83 -15.56
C GLY A 147 -10.71 -9.04 -14.36
N THR A 148 -11.28 -9.27 -13.17
CA THR A 148 -10.52 -9.75 -12.00
C THR A 148 -10.48 -11.28 -11.95
N SER A 149 -9.52 -11.81 -11.21
CA SER A 149 -9.33 -13.25 -10.97
C SER A 149 -8.66 -13.45 -9.61
N PRO A 150 -8.68 -14.67 -9.03
CA PRO A 150 -7.93 -14.96 -7.81
C PRO A 150 -6.43 -14.64 -7.91
N ALA A 151 -5.84 -14.69 -9.10
CA ALA A 151 -4.41 -14.42 -9.29
C ALA A 151 -4.05 -12.94 -9.08
N ASN A 152 -4.93 -12.01 -9.49
CA ASN A 152 -4.68 -10.57 -9.50
C ASN A 152 -5.64 -9.78 -8.60
N ARG A 153 -6.29 -10.42 -7.61
CA ARG A 153 -7.17 -9.73 -6.66
C ARG A 153 -6.79 -9.98 -5.21
N GLN A 154 -7.07 -8.99 -4.37
CA GLN A 154 -7.15 -9.08 -2.92
C GLN A 154 -8.54 -8.63 -2.49
N ILE A 155 -9.21 -9.44 -1.67
CA ILE A 155 -10.53 -9.12 -1.12
C ILE A 155 -10.36 -8.56 0.28
N VAL A 156 -11.04 -7.45 0.56
CA VAL A 156 -11.13 -6.83 1.88
C VAL A 156 -12.60 -6.74 2.27
N ALA A 157 -13.02 -7.40 3.33
CA ALA A 157 -14.39 -7.32 3.84
C ALA A 157 -14.46 -6.37 5.04
N LEU A 158 -15.34 -5.37 4.95
CA LEU A 158 -15.57 -4.39 6.01
C LEU A 158 -16.89 -4.70 6.71
N ALA A 159 -16.83 -4.96 8.02
CA ALA A 159 -18.01 -5.09 8.86
C ALA A 159 -18.48 -3.71 9.32
N HIS A 160 -19.78 -3.43 9.25
CA HIS A 160 -20.37 -2.22 9.82
C HIS A 160 -20.36 -2.29 11.36
N SER A 161 -19.22 -1.94 11.96
CA SER A 161 -19.00 -2.00 13.41
C SER A 161 -17.96 -0.98 13.87
N SER A 162 -18.13 -0.48 15.10
CA SER A 162 -17.12 0.32 15.82
C SER A 162 -16.22 -0.53 16.73
N THR A 163 -16.54 -1.80 16.95
CA THR A 163 -15.74 -2.72 17.77
C THR A 163 -14.41 -2.99 17.08
N TYR A 164 -13.34 -3.12 17.87
CA TYR A 164 -12.03 -3.44 17.31
C TYR A 164 -11.99 -4.90 16.84
N GLY A 165 -11.74 -5.13 15.55
CA GLY A 165 -11.47 -6.47 15.04
C GLY A 165 -11.14 -6.51 13.57
N GLY A 166 -10.47 -7.60 13.21
CA GLY A 166 -9.95 -7.90 11.89
C GLY A 166 -9.24 -9.25 11.90
N ALA A 167 -8.95 -9.74 10.70
CA ALA A 167 -8.24 -10.98 10.49
C ALA A 167 -7.59 -10.99 9.11
N GLY A 168 -6.42 -11.62 9.04
CA GLY A 168 -5.64 -11.85 7.84
C GLY A 168 -5.65 -13.33 7.46
N GLY A 169 -5.40 -13.60 6.19
CA GLY A 169 -5.47 -14.95 5.63
C GLY A 169 -5.72 -14.87 4.14
N ARG A 170 -6.61 -15.69 3.57
CA ARG A 170 -7.01 -15.53 2.17
C ARG A 170 -7.76 -14.20 1.92
N TYR A 171 -8.60 -13.81 2.88
CA TYR A 171 -9.36 -12.56 2.89
C TYR A 171 -8.81 -11.69 4.02
N ALA A 172 -8.78 -10.37 3.80
CA ALA A 172 -8.55 -9.42 4.87
C ALA A 172 -9.92 -8.96 5.40
N THR A 173 -10.11 -8.93 6.71
CA THR A 173 -11.32 -8.38 7.34
C THR A 173 -10.97 -7.22 8.26
N ALA A 174 -11.84 -6.23 8.36
CA ALA A 174 -11.70 -5.13 9.30
C ALA A 174 -13.07 -4.56 9.69
N SER A 175 -13.15 -3.90 10.85
CA SER A 175 -14.38 -3.28 11.35
C SER A 175 -14.48 -1.83 10.85
N GLY A 176 -15.29 -1.51 9.83
CA GLY A 176 -15.20 -0.23 9.10
C GLY A 176 -15.27 1.06 9.95
N GLY A 177 -15.95 1.03 11.10
CA GLY A 177 -16.16 2.19 11.96
C GLY A 177 -15.17 2.38 13.12
N ASN A 178 -14.28 1.41 13.41
CA ASN A 178 -13.34 1.53 14.53
C ASN A 178 -12.22 2.55 14.25
N ALA A 179 -11.74 3.26 15.28
CA ALA A 179 -10.68 4.27 15.17
C ALA A 179 -9.40 3.72 14.49
N LEU A 180 -9.01 2.48 14.82
CA LEU A 180 -7.82 1.82 14.31
C LEU A 180 -8.07 1.08 12.98
N SER A 181 -9.30 1.01 12.49
CA SER A 181 -9.67 0.07 11.42
C SER A 181 -8.92 0.27 10.11
N SER A 182 -8.68 1.52 9.74
CA SER A 182 -7.93 1.86 8.54
C SER A 182 -6.47 1.42 8.61
N GLN A 183 -5.93 1.19 9.81
CA GLN A 183 -4.60 0.59 10.04
C GLN A 183 -4.65 -0.94 10.08
N ILE A 184 -5.81 -1.53 10.42
CA ILE A 184 -6.01 -3.00 10.37
C ILE A 184 -5.89 -3.48 8.91
N THR A 185 -6.54 -2.80 7.96
CA THR A 185 -6.50 -3.22 6.54
C THR A 185 -5.08 -3.46 5.99
N PRO A 186 -4.12 -2.52 6.08
CA PRO A 186 -2.76 -2.76 5.59
C PRO A 186 -2.02 -3.85 6.39
N HIS A 187 -2.28 -4.01 7.70
CA HIS A 187 -1.74 -5.11 8.51
C HIS A 187 -2.22 -6.48 7.99
N GLU A 188 -3.54 -6.64 7.81
CA GLU A 188 -4.11 -7.89 7.32
C GLU A 188 -3.72 -8.19 5.86
N ILE A 189 -3.54 -7.17 5.04
CA ILE A 189 -2.96 -7.32 3.69
C ILE A 189 -1.50 -7.78 3.78
N GLY A 190 -0.75 -7.35 4.79
CA GLY A 190 0.60 -7.87 5.09
C GLY A 190 0.61 -9.40 5.20
N HIS A 191 -0.39 -9.97 5.88
CA HIS A 191 -0.57 -11.42 5.93
C HIS A 191 -1.06 -12.00 4.59
N SER A 192 -2.15 -11.46 4.04
CA SER A 192 -2.86 -12.09 2.91
C SER A 192 -2.10 -12.03 1.60
N LEU A 193 -1.38 -10.94 1.37
CA LEU A 193 -0.61 -10.69 0.16
C LEU A 193 0.87 -10.99 0.37
N GLY A 194 1.45 -10.50 1.46
CA GLY A 194 2.88 -10.60 1.73
C GLY A 194 3.32 -11.90 2.41
N GLY A 195 2.41 -12.64 3.03
CA GLY A 195 2.76 -13.80 3.87
C GLY A 195 3.60 -13.41 5.09
N LEU A 196 3.54 -12.14 5.50
CA LEU A 196 4.15 -11.66 6.73
C LEU A 196 3.48 -12.33 7.93
N GLN A 197 4.22 -12.49 9.02
CA GLN A 197 3.75 -13.03 10.29
C GLN A 197 3.72 -11.92 11.36
N ASP A 198 3.01 -12.16 12.45
CA ASP A 198 2.90 -11.19 13.53
C ASP A 198 4.22 -11.01 14.28
N GLU A 199 4.61 -9.76 14.47
CA GLU A 199 5.81 -9.35 15.22
C GLU A 199 5.50 -8.96 16.67
N TYR A 200 4.24 -9.04 17.07
CA TYR A 200 3.84 -8.91 18.47
C TYR A 200 4.07 -10.21 19.24
N ASP A 201 4.28 -10.05 20.54
CA ASP A 201 4.86 -11.02 21.46
C ASP A 201 3.83 -11.61 22.44
N TYR A 202 2.57 -11.63 22.01
CA TYR A 202 1.44 -12.15 22.78
C TYR A 202 0.39 -12.76 21.84
N TYR A 203 -0.34 -13.78 22.27
CA TYR A 203 -1.49 -14.28 21.51
C TYR A 203 -2.80 -13.60 21.95
N ALA A 204 -3.02 -13.58 23.26
CA ALA A 204 -4.10 -12.85 23.92
C ALA A 204 -3.55 -11.55 24.52
N ARG A 205 -4.24 -10.43 24.28
CA ARG A 205 -3.82 -9.13 24.84
C ARG A 205 -3.74 -9.20 26.37
N GLY A 206 -2.82 -8.43 26.94
CA GLY A 206 -2.59 -8.40 28.39
C GLY A 206 -1.87 -9.63 28.96
N THR A 207 -1.60 -10.65 28.14
CA THR A 207 -0.86 -11.86 28.54
C THR A 207 0.43 -11.97 27.74
N PRO A 208 1.63 -11.89 28.36
CA PRO A 208 2.87 -12.08 27.64
C PRO A 208 2.96 -13.50 27.06
N GLY A 209 3.53 -13.61 25.87
CA GLY A 209 3.86 -14.88 25.24
C GLY A 209 4.91 -15.67 26.03
N GLY A 210 4.89 -16.99 25.86
CA GLY A 210 5.96 -17.85 26.38
C GLY A 210 7.28 -17.66 25.61
N ALA A 211 8.30 -18.45 25.96
CA ALA A 211 9.53 -18.52 25.20
C ALA A 211 9.33 -19.33 23.90
N TYR A 212 9.86 -18.84 22.80
CA TYR A 212 9.91 -19.58 21.54
C TYR A 212 10.91 -20.73 21.66
N ALA A 213 10.46 -21.95 21.41
CA ALA A 213 11.27 -23.18 21.52
C ALA A 213 11.57 -23.83 20.15
N GLY A 214 11.16 -23.20 19.05
CA GLY A 214 11.37 -23.71 17.70
C GLY A 214 12.77 -23.42 17.15
N GLY A 215 13.07 -23.97 15.96
CA GLY A 215 14.25 -23.63 15.17
C GLY A 215 14.09 -22.29 14.44
N GLU A 216 15.01 -22.00 13.52
CA GLU A 216 14.94 -20.78 12.69
C GLU A 216 13.57 -20.68 11.98
N PRO A 217 12.77 -19.62 12.24
CA PRO A 217 11.46 -19.47 11.62
C PRO A 217 11.55 -19.40 10.10
N ALA A 218 10.51 -19.84 9.39
CA ALA A 218 10.46 -19.72 7.93
C ALA A 218 10.27 -18.27 7.44
N SER A 219 9.59 -17.43 8.24
CA SER A 219 9.26 -16.04 7.89
C SER A 219 10.51 -15.19 7.58
N ALA A 220 10.38 -14.18 6.72
CA ALA A 220 11.51 -13.33 6.34
C ALA A 220 11.99 -12.41 7.48
N HIS A 221 11.10 -12.06 8.40
CA HIS A 221 11.28 -11.07 9.48
C HIS A 221 11.25 -11.64 10.90
N HIS A 222 11.49 -12.95 11.07
CA HIS A 222 11.81 -13.53 12.38
C HIS A 222 13.05 -14.43 12.30
N THR A 223 13.87 -14.41 13.34
CA THR A 223 15.10 -15.20 13.42
C THR A 223 15.42 -15.62 14.84
N VAL A 224 16.17 -16.71 15.02
CA VAL A 224 16.90 -17.04 16.26
C VAL A 224 18.39 -16.71 16.15
N LEU A 225 18.85 -16.27 14.98
CA LEU A 225 20.25 -15.95 14.70
C LEU A 225 20.67 -14.63 15.33
N THR A 226 21.90 -14.55 15.82
CA THR A 226 22.54 -13.28 16.21
C THR A 226 22.78 -12.41 14.98
N GLU A 227 22.92 -11.08 15.14
CA GLU A 227 23.26 -10.22 14.01
C GLU A 227 24.57 -10.60 13.33
N ARG A 228 25.55 -11.12 14.10
CA ARG A 228 26.80 -11.65 13.54
C ARG A 228 26.52 -12.84 12.62
N GLN A 229 25.70 -13.78 13.06
CA GLN A 229 25.29 -14.92 12.23
C GLN A 229 24.46 -14.51 11.01
N LEU A 230 23.58 -13.50 11.13
CA LEU A 230 22.85 -12.95 9.98
C LEU A 230 23.83 -12.46 8.90
N ARG A 231 24.84 -11.68 9.28
CA ARG A 231 25.88 -11.16 8.38
C ARG A 231 26.75 -12.28 7.80
N GLU A 232 27.30 -13.17 8.64
CA GLU A 232 28.18 -14.27 8.23
C GLU A 232 27.48 -15.24 7.27
N ARG A 233 26.21 -15.54 7.52
CA ARG A 233 25.42 -16.49 6.72
C ARG A 233 24.68 -15.84 5.56
N ARG A 234 24.70 -14.49 5.47
CA ARG A 234 23.89 -13.71 4.52
C ARG A 234 22.41 -14.13 4.57
N ALA A 235 21.87 -14.29 5.77
CA ALA A 235 20.52 -14.79 6.01
C ALA A 235 19.55 -13.66 6.36
N LYS A 236 18.26 -13.88 6.07
CA LYS A 236 17.15 -12.97 6.43
C LYS A 236 17.42 -11.53 5.99
N TRP A 237 17.29 -10.55 6.89
CA TRP A 237 17.45 -9.12 6.64
C TRP A 237 18.88 -8.59 6.81
N TRP A 238 19.90 -9.44 6.66
CA TRP A 238 21.30 -9.00 6.83
C TRP A 238 21.68 -7.75 5.98
N ARG A 239 21.02 -7.54 4.82
CA ARG A 239 21.21 -6.38 3.93
C ARG A 239 20.65 -5.07 4.48
N TRP A 240 19.78 -5.16 5.48
CA TRP A 240 19.11 -4.02 6.10
C TRP A 240 19.68 -3.67 7.47
N LEU A 241 20.53 -4.52 8.08
CA LEU A 241 21.11 -4.23 9.40
C LEU A 241 21.81 -2.86 9.44
N GLY A 242 21.34 -1.99 10.33
CA GLY A 242 21.81 -0.61 10.50
C GLY A 242 21.08 0.45 9.68
N GLU A 243 20.15 0.06 8.81
CA GLU A 243 19.31 1.01 8.07
C GLU A 243 18.35 1.71 9.03
N GLU A 244 18.20 3.04 8.95
CA GLU A 244 17.18 3.75 9.71
C GLU A 244 15.78 3.43 9.17
N SER A 245 14.87 3.09 10.08
CA SER A 245 13.51 2.71 9.74
C SER A 245 12.56 3.91 9.70
N GLU A 246 11.69 3.94 8.69
CA GLU A 246 10.57 4.89 8.67
C GLU A 246 9.59 4.68 9.84
N ALA A 247 9.49 3.44 10.32
CA ALA A 247 8.76 3.08 11.52
C ALA A 247 9.48 3.50 12.81
N GLY A 248 10.76 3.87 12.74
CA GLY A 248 11.55 4.42 13.85
C GLY A 248 12.74 3.54 14.26
N GLY A 249 13.90 4.18 14.41
CA GLY A 249 15.16 3.55 14.82
C GLY A 249 15.79 2.65 13.76
N ALA A 250 17.01 2.16 14.00
CA ALA A 250 17.72 1.33 13.04
C ALA A 250 17.22 -0.13 13.02
N ILE A 251 17.24 -0.75 11.84
CA ILE A 251 17.03 -2.19 11.68
C ILE A 251 18.15 -2.95 12.37
N GLY A 252 17.79 -3.89 13.22
CA GLY A 252 18.69 -4.67 14.06
C GLY A 252 18.08 -6.01 14.41
N ARG A 253 18.15 -6.36 15.70
CA ARG A 253 17.56 -7.58 16.25
C ARG A 253 16.85 -7.31 17.57
N TYR A 254 15.52 -7.26 17.55
CA TYR A 254 14.69 -6.92 18.70
C TYR A 254 13.91 -8.15 19.19
N GLU A 255 14.03 -8.47 20.49
CA GLU A 255 13.43 -9.70 21.03
C GLU A 255 11.90 -9.60 21.07
N GLY A 256 11.24 -10.72 20.83
CA GLY A 256 9.79 -10.87 20.79
C GLY A 256 9.21 -10.84 19.37
N GLY A 257 8.22 -11.69 19.14
CA GLY A 257 7.54 -11.92 17.86
C GLY A 257 6.94 -13.33 17.82
N LEU A 258 6.14 -13.66 16.81
CA LEU A 258 5.45 -14.96 16.71
C LEU A 258 4.69 -15.34 17.99
N TYR A 259 4.08 -14.34 18.66
CA TYR A 259 3.36 -14.51 19.91
C TYR A 259 4.23 -14.99 21.11
N ALA A 260 5.55 -14.91 20.98
CA ALA A 260 6.51 -15.28 22.01
C ALA A 260 7.26 -14.04 22.51
N ALA A 261 7.40 -13.92 23.84
CA ALA A 261 8.08 -12.78 24.48
C ALA A 261 9.61 -12.92 24.51
N ALA A 262 10.13 -14.13 24.33
CA ALA A 262 11.56 -14.41 24.39
C ALA A 262 11.98 -15.50 23.40
N GLY A 263 13.26 -15.53 23.03
CA GLY A 263 13.85 -16.62 22.23
C GLY A 263 13.64 -16.52 20.73
N VAL A 264 12.99 -15.46 20.24
CA VAL A 264 12.85 -15.12 18.81
C VAL A 264 12.97 -13.61 18.65
N TRP A 265 13.50 -13.16 17.51
CA TRP A 265 13.74 -11.74 17.25
C TRP A 265 13.17 -11.30 15.90
N ARG A 266 12.69 -10.06 15.88
CA ARG A 266 12.21 -9.31 14.71
C ARG A 266 13.22 -8.21 14.30
N PRO A 267 13.11 -7.61 13.11
CA PRO A 267 14.11 -6.68 12.59
C PRO A 267 14.04 -5.28 13.19
N SER A 268 12.89 -4.84 13.68
CA SER A 268 12.66 -3.44 14.07
C SER A 268 12.02 -3.31 15.47
N ARG A 269 12.13 -2.12 16.07
CA ARG A 269 11.38 -1.82 17.30
C ARG A 269 9.89 -1.70 16.98
N HIS A 270 9.58 -1.03 15.87
CA HIS A 270 8.25 -0.69 15.37
C HIS A 270 8.07 -1.22 13.96
N SER A 271 6.89 -1.76 13.70
CA SER A 271 6.46 -2.24 12.38
C SER A 271 4.95 -2.30 12.41
N LEU A 272 4.29 -2.12 11.27
CA LEU A 272 2.87 -2.37 11.13
C LEU A 272 2.48 -3.80 11.54
N MET A 273 3.40 -4.77 11.40
CA MET A 273 3.21 -6.15 11.84
C MET A 273 3.33 -6.33 13.37
N LYS A 274 3.70 -5.27 14.11
CA LYS A 274 3.77 -5.26 15.58
C LYS A 274 2.72 -4.34 16.20
N THR A 275 2.69 -3.09 15.77
CA THR A 275 1.92 -2.01 16.41
C THR A 275 1.24 -1.17 15.33
N LEU A 276 -0.10 -1.17 15.34
CA LEU A 276 -0.88 -0.33 14.43
C LEU A 276 -0.54 1.16 14.64
N GLY A 277 -0.54 1.89 13.52
CA GLY A 277 -0.17 3.31 13.45
C GLY A 277 1.21 3.54 12.84
N TYR A 278 2.15 2.60 12.98
CA TYR A 278 3.45 2.66 12.29
C TYR A 278 3.36 2.02 10.89
N PRO A 279 4.20 2.44 9.93
CA PRO A 279 4.33 1.76 8.64
C PRO A 279 5.04 0.41 8.79
N PHE A 280 5.09 -0.38 7.70
CA PHE A 280 6.01 -1.51 7.64
C PHE A 280 7.45 -1.04 7.86
N ASP A 281 8.25 -1.82 8.56
CA ASP A 281 9.70 -1.64 8.51
C ASP A 281 10.27 -2.03 7.13
N GLU A 282 11.57 -1.83 6.93
CA GLU A 282 12.27 -2.04 5.67
C GLU A 282 12.17 -3.48 5.17
N VAL A 283 12.15 -4.46 6.08
CA VAL A 283 12.10 -5.88 5.76
C VAL A 283 10.68 -6.25 5.32
N GLY A 284 9.67 -5.80 6.07
CA GLY A 284 8.27 -5.94 5.69
C GLY A 284 7.97 -5.23 4.36
N ARG A 285 8.50 -4.01 4.17
CA ARG A 285 8.34 -3.22 2.95
C ARG A 285 8.94 -3.93 1.73
N GLU A 286 10.13 -4.51 1.83
CA GLU A 286 10.73 -5.27 0.73
C GLU A 286 9.83 -6.46 0.31
N VAL A 287 9.34 -7.23 1.28
CA VAL A 287 8.42 -8.35 1.01
C VAL A 287 7.13 -7.85 0.35
N MET A 288 6.57 -6.75 0.84
CA MET A 288 5.35 -6.18 0.26
C MET A 288 5.57 -5.61 -1.13
N VAL A 289 6.74 -5.02 -1.44
CA VAL A 289 7.07 -4.57 -2.81
C VAL A 289 7.08 -5.76 -3.76
N GLN A 290 7.74 -6.85 -3.37
CA GLN A 290 7.73 -8.07 -4.18
C GLN A 290 6.30 -8.57 -4.40
N ALA A 291 5.48 -8.61 -3.34
CA ALA A 291 4.14 -9.16 -3.40
C ALA A 291 3.21 -8.32 -4.28
N VAL A 292 3.21 -6.99 -4.14
CA VAL A 292 2.44 -6.06 -4.97
C VAL A 292 2.89 -6.14 -6.43
N SER A 293 4.19 -6.05 -6.69
CA SER A 293 4.73 -6.10 -8.06
C SER A 293 4.52 -7.45 -8.75
N SER A 294 4.42 -8.54 -7.99
CA SER A 294 4.12 -9.88 -8.53
C SER A 294 2.68 -10.03 -9.02
N LYS A 295 1.78 -9.09 -8.71
CA LYS A 295 0.38 -9.10 -9.15
C LYS A 295 0.16 -8.50 -10.53
N VAL A 296 1.21 -7.96 -11.14
CA VAL A 296 1.16 -7.27 -12.43
C VAL A 296 2.33 -7.68 -13.33
N ASP A 297 2.24 -7.36 -14.61
CA ASP A 297 3.38 -7.44 -15.52
C ASP A 297 4.00 -6.05 -15.68
N LEU A 298 5.30 -5.90 -15.49
CA LEU A 298 5.97 -4.61 -15.74
C LEU A 298 5.86 -4.18 -17.20
N VAL A 299 5.75 -5.15 -18.13
CA VAL A 299 5.53 -4.87 -19.56
C VAL A 299 4.03 -5.01 -19.86
N GLN A 300 3.39 -3.88 -20.08
CA GLN A 300 1.93 -3.79 -20.28
C GLN A 300 1.52 -4.07 -21.73
N GLY A 301 2.44 -3.89 -22.67
CA GLY A 301 2.25 -4.11 -24.09
C GLY A 301 3.58 -4.00 -24.80
N HIS A 302 3.68 -4.57 -25.99
CA HIS A 302 4.88 -4.44 -26.81
C HIS A 302 4.60 -4.76 -28.28
N THR A 303 5.53 -4.41 -29.17
CA THR A 303 5.48 -4.87 -30.56
C THR A 303 5.37 -6.39 -30.61
N PRO A 304 4.46 -7.00 -31.42
CA PRO A 304 4.34 -8.45 -31.47
C PRO A 304 5.67 -9.14 -31.79
N ASN A 305 6.00 -10.21 -31.04
CA ASN A 305 7.27 -10.92 -31.12
C ASN A 305 7.13 -12.41 -31.51
N GLY A 306 5.93 -12.86 -31.89
CA GLY A 306 5.69 -14.25 -32.32
C GLY A 306 6.26 -14.61 -33.69
N ALA A 307 6.76 -13.64 -34.46
CA ALA A 307 7.39 -13.83 -35.76
C ALA A 307 8.49 -12.77 -35.99
N PRO A 308 9.47 -13.01 -36.89
CA PRO A 308 10.47 -12.02 -37.22
C PRO A 308 9.85 -10.73 -37.79
N ILE A 309 10.47 -9.59 -37.47
CA ILE A 309 10.04 -8.26 -37.89
C ILE A 309 11.05 -7.62 -38.84
N GLY A 310 10.59 -6.74 -39.74
CA GLY A 310 11.46 -5.96 -40.61
C GLY A 310 12.28 -4.91 -39.86
N ALA A 311 13.44 -4.55 -40.39
CA ALA A 311 14.30 -3.49 -39.87
C ALA A 311 13.82 -2.06 -40.22
N ASP A 312 12.76 -1.95 -41.01
CA ASP A 312 12.19 -0.73 -41.57
C ASP A 312 11.07 -0.12 -40.69
N ARG A 313 11.13 -0.34 -39.37
CA ARG A 313 10.08 0.05 -38.42
C ARG A 313 10.58 0.52 -37.06
N THR A 314 9.66 1.03 -36.26
CA THR A 314 9.81 1.19 -34.81
C THR A 314 9.41 -0.07 -34.04
N VAL A 315 10.09 -0.31 -32.93
CA VAL A 315 9.79 -1.35 -31.93
C VAL A 315 9.60 -0.69 -30.58
N TRP A 316 8.61 -1.11 -29.82
CA TRP A 316 8.18 -0.45 -28.59
C TRP A 316 7.79 -1.43 -27.49
N VAL A 317 7.86 -0.93 -26.26
CA VAL A 317 7.31 -1.54 -25.03
C VAL A 317 6.52 -0.48 -24.27
N ASP A 318 5.33 -0.82 -23.79
CA ASP A 318 4.59 -0.06 -22.80
C ASP A 318 4.88 -0.64 -21.43
N THR A 319 5.08 0.22 -20.43
CA THR A 319 5.49 -0.17 -19.08
C THR A 319 4.44 0.18 -18.06
N LEU A 320 4.60 -0.26 -16.81
CA LEU A 320 3.91 0.39 -15.69
C LEU A 320 4.58 1.71 -15.30
N HIS A 321 3.89 2.50 -14.46
CA HIS A 321 4.26 3.88 -14.13
C HIS A 321 4.19 4.12 -12.61
N PRO A 322 5.13 3.57 -11.80
CA PRO A 322 5.13 3.80 -10.36
C PRO A 322 5.20 5.30 -10.04
N LEU A 323 4.51 5.72 -8.98
CA LEU A 323 4.55 7.12 -8.53
C LEU A 323 5.89 7.43 -7.85
N GLY A 324 6.52 6.43 -7.24
CA GLY A 324 7.81 6.56 -6.53
C GLY A 324 9.05 6.57 -7.43
N GLY A 325 8.88 6.52 -8.75
CA GLY A 325 9.98 6.58 -9.72
C GLY A 325 9.72 5.79 -11.01
N GLU A 326 10.33 6.23 -12.11
CA GLU A 326 10.16 5.58 -13.41
C GLU A 326 10.86 4.21 -13.50
N LEU A 327 10.28 3.30 -14.28
CA LEU A 327 10.93 2.05 -14.63
C LEU A 327 12.10 2.30 -15.61
N ALA A 328 13.18 1.55 -15.45
CA ALA A 328 14.32 1.58 -16.34
C ALA A 328 14.08 0.66 -17.54
N VAL A 329 14.40 1.12 -18.75
CA VAL A 329 14.33 0.30 -19.98
C VAL A 329 15.68 0.30 -20.68
N VAL A 330 16.25 -0.89 -20.83
CA VAL A 330 17.53 -1.11 -21.52
C VAL A 330 17.30 -1.93 -22.78
N TRP A 331 17.59 -1.35 -23.93
CA TRP A 331 17.56 -2.04 -25.21
C TRP A 331 18.92 -2.64 -25.54
N ARG A 332 18.95 -3.85 -26.11
CA ARG A 332 20.15 -4.51 -26.63
C ARG A 332 19.92 -5.01 -28.04
N LEU A 333 20.89 -4.78 -28.92
CA LEU A 333 20.97 -5.34 -30.26
C LEU A 333 22.17 -6.29 -30.33
N ASP A 334 21.94 -7.55 -30.65
CA ASP A 334 22.94 -8.64 -30.66
C ASP A 334 23.75 -8.68 -29.35
N GLY A 335 23.07 -8.48 -28.23
CA GLY A 335 23.64 -8.45 -26.89
C GLY A 335 24.30 -7.13 -26.48
N ARG A 336 24.48 -6.17 -27.40
CA ARG A 336 25.11 -4.86 -27.11
C ARG A 336 24.06 -3.81 -26.73
N PRO A 337 24.25 -3.03 -25.65
CA PRO A 337 23.30 -2.00 -25.25
C PRO A 337 23.19 -0.88 -26.31
N LEU A 338 21.97 -0.39 -26.52
CA LEU A 338 21.69 0.80 -27.32
C LEU A 338 21.61 2.02 -26.40
N ASP A 339 22.29 3.11 -26.78
CA ASP A 339 22.20 4.39 -26.08
C ASP A 339 20.97 5.17 -26.55
N VAL A 340 19.83 4.88 -25.94
CA VAL A 340 18.53 5.50 -26.24
C VAL A 340 17.91 6.21 -25.05
N GLY A 341 18.70 6.48 -24.00
CA GLY A 341 18.27 7.28 -22.84
C GLY A 341 17.03 6.76 -22.11
N GLY A 342 16.80 5.44 -22.10
CA GLY A 342 15.61 4.84 -21.47
C GLY A 342 14.34 4.86 -22.32
N ALA A 343 14.43 5.24 -23.60
CA ALA A 343 13.28 5.35 -24.49
C ALA A 343 12.44 4.06 -24.53
N ARG A 344 11.12 4.23 -24.54
CA ARG A 344 10.14 3.14 -24.67
C ARG A 344 9.98 2.63 -26.10
N THR A 345 10.54 3.35 -27.07
CA THR A 345 10.49 3.02 -28.50
C THR A 345 11.88 3.19 -29.12
N VAL A 346 12.28 2.22 -29.96
CA VAL A 346 13.49 2.26 -30.78
C VAL A 346 13.12 2.26 -32.24
N ASP A 347 13.74 3.15 -33.02
CA ASP A 347 13.60 3.20 -34.48
C ASP A 347 14.74 2.43 -35.15
N LEU A 348 14.44 1.23 -35.66
CA LEU A 348 15.45 0.32 -36.23
C LEU A 348 16.13 0.89 -37.47
N ARG A 349 15.45 1.79 -38.19
CA ARG A 349 16.00 2.46 -39.39
C ARG A 349 17.20 3.33 -39.07
N ARG A 350 17.38 3.71 -37.81
CA ARG A 350 18.51 4.54 -37.33
C ARG A 350 19.71 3.71 -36.89
N LEU A 351 19.60 2.38 -36.84
CA LEU A 351 20.62 1.49 -36.29
C LEU A 351 21.58 0.91 -37.36
N SER A 352 21.41 1.26 -38.64
CA SER A 352 22.29 0.82 -39.75
C SER A 352 22.66 -0.66 -39.70
N LEU A 353 21.64 -1.54 -39.63
CA LEU A 353 21.82 -2.99 -39.47
C LEU A 353 22.46 -3.62 -40.72
N ALA A 354 23.36 -4.59 -40.50
CA ALA A 354 23.91 -5.40 -41.58
C ALA A 354 22.82 -6.34 -42.19
N PRO A 355 22.96 -6.77 -43.45
CA PRO A 355 22.05 -7.77 -44.00
C PRO A 355 22.06 -9.07 -43.19
N GLY A 356 20.89 -9.64 -42.92
CA GLY A 356 20.71 -10.83 -42.09
C GLY A 356 19.73 -10.64 -40.94
N ARG A 357 19.89 -11.50 -39.92
CA ARG A 357 19.05 -11.56 -38.72
C ARG A 357 19.79 -11.02 -37.51
N HIS A 358 19.08 -10.26 -36.69
CA HIS A 358 19.57 -9.66 -35.45
C HIS A 358 18.63 -9.97 -34.30
N ALA A 359 19.19 -10.09 -33.10
CA ALA A 359 18.44 -10.24 -31.85
C ALA A 359 18.27 -8.86 -31.21
N LEU A 360 17.03 -8.40 -31.07
CA LEU A 360 16.70 -7.20 -30.32
C LEU A 360 16.03 -7.61 -29.01
N THR A 361 16.46 -7.04 -27.88
CA THR A 361 15.87 -7.29 -26.56
C THR A 361 15.61 -5.97 -25.85
N ALA A 362 14.46 -5.84 -25.18
CA ALA A 362 14.18 -4.79 -24.21
C ALA A 362 14.08 -5.42 -22.83
N THR A 363 14.87 -4.92 -21.87
CA THR A 363 14.77 -5.30 -20.46
C THR A 363 14.19 -4.13 -19.67
N VAL A 364 13.04 -4.36 -19.04
CA VAL A 364 12.36 -3.40 -18.15
C VAL A 364 12.66 -3.82 -16.71
N THR A 365 13.16 -2.88 -15.90
CA THR A 365 13.51 -3.12 -14.50
C THR A 365 12.96 -2.01 -13.62
N ASP A 366 12.40 -2.39 -12.47
CA ASP A 366 12.09 -1.48 -11.38
C ASP A 366 13.35 -1.21 -10.54
N PRO A 367 13.89 0.01 -10.54
CA PRO A 367 15.12 0.33 -9.84
C PRO A 367 14.93 0.56 -8.33
N THR A 368 13.70 0.49 -7.81
CA THR A 368 13.32 0.87 -6.44
C THR A 368 14.37 0.56 -5.38
N PRO A 369 14.69 1.50 -4.46
CA PRO A 369 15.61 1.24 -3.35
C PRO A 369 14.99 0.31 -2.28
N PHE A 370 13.67 0.08 -2.33
CA PHE A 370 12.95 -0.72 -1.33
C PHE A 370 13.24 -2.23 -1.40
N VAL A 371 13.97 -2.70 -2.42
CA VAL A 371 14.37 -4.10 -2.56
C VAL A 371 15.89 -4.21 -2.63
N ARG A 372 16.51 -4.98 -1.74
CA ARG A 372 17.96 -5.24 -1.73
C ARG A 372 18.30 -6.67 -2.12
N ASP A 373 17.34 -7.60 -2.10
CA ASP A 373 17.57 -8.98 -2.48
C ASP A 373 17.75 -9.14 -4.00
N PRO A 374 18.91 -9.63 -4.48
CA PRO A 374 19.16 -9.84 -5.90
C PRO A 374 18.23 -10.86 -6.55
N ALA A 375 17.75 -11.86 -5.80
CA ALA A 375 16.81 -12.85 -6.32
C ALA A 375 15.45 -12.20 -6.61
N VAL A 376 15.00 -11.29 -5.74
CA VAL A 376 13.79 -10.50 -5.97
C VAL A 376 13.99 -9.50 -7.11
N ARG A 377 15.12 -8.79 -7.15
CA ARG A 377 15.45 -7.86 -8.26
C ARG A 377 15.50 -8.55 -9.62
N GLY A 378 16.08 -9.74 -9.69
CA GLY A 378 16.15 -10.55 -10.91
C GLY A 378 14.85 -11.29 -11.23
N SER A 379 13.88 -11.29 -10.32
CA SER A 379 12.61 -11.97 -10.52
C SER A 379 11.71 -11.23 -11.49
N ALA A 380 10.71 -11.97 -11.96
CA ALA A 380 9.52 -11.53 -12.63
C ALA A 380 8.85 -10.26 -12.06
N ALA A 381 8.91 -10.05 -10.75
CA ALA A 381 8.25 -8.93 -10.09
C ALA A 381 8.93 -7.60 -10.44
N LEU A 382 10.27 -7.58 -10.52
CA LEU A 382 11.04 -6.35 -10.71
C LEU A 382 11.82 -6.30 -12.02
N THR A 383 11.93 -7.40 -12.77
CA THR A 383 12.62 -7.43 -14.07
C THR A 383 11.85 -8.27 -15.10
N ARG A 384 11.65 -7.70 -16.29
CA ARG A 384 11.03 -8.36 -17.45
C ARG A 384 11.87 -8.13 -18.68
N SER A 385 11.93 -9.12 -19.56
CA SER A 385 12.58 -8.95 -20.87
C SER A 385 11.70 -9.47 -22.00
N VAL A 386 11.65 -8.72 -23.08
CA VAL A 386 10.99 -9.10 -24.33
C VAL A 386 12.04 -9.09 -25.43
N ALA A 387 12.02 -10.11 -26.29
CA ALA A 387 12.95 -10.25 -27.40
C ALA A 387 12.23 -10.38 -28.74
N TRP A 388 12.87 -9.89 -29.79
CA TRP A 388 12.43 -9.95 -31.18
C TRP A 388 13.58 -10.46 -32.06
N THR A 389 13.22 -11.18 -33.12
CA THR A 389 14.12 -11.40 -34.25
C THR A 389 13.86 -10.33 -35.30
N VAL A 390 14.86 -9.51 -35.59
CA VAL A 390 14.83 -8.54 -36.69
C VAL A 390 15.44 -9.21 -37.93
N ASP A 391 14.74 -9.25 -39.06
CA ASP A 391 15.25 -9.78 -40.32
C ASP A 391 15.20 -8.66 -41.37
N THR A 392 16.37 -8.22 -41.83
CA THR A 392 16.52 -7.09 -42.76
C THR A 392 15.96 -7.39 -44.16
N ARG A 393 15.63 -8.64 -44.47
CA ARG A 393 14.98 -9.03 -45.73
C ARG A 393 13.46 -8.85 -45.70
N LEU A 394 12.88 -8.65 -44.52
CA LEU A 394 11.45 -8.42 -44.35
C LEU A 394 11.12 -6.94 -44.51
N VAL A 395 10.05 -6.67 -45.24
CA VAL A 395 9.47 -5.33 -45.38
C VAL A 395 8.24 -5.24 -44.49
N THR A 396 8.20 -4.24 -43.62
CA THR A 396 7.06 -4.00 -42.75
C THR A 396 5.89 -3.54 -43.58
N ARG A 397 4.77 -4.29 -43.51
CA ARG A 397 3.53 -3.88 -44.16
C ARG A 397 3.06 -2.54 -43.59
N ALA A 398 2.98 -1.53 -44.44
CA ALA A 398 2.49 -0.21 -44.06
C ALA A 398 1.05 -0.31 -43.52
N ARG A 399 0.83 0.25 -42.32
CA ARG A 399 -0.49 0.40 -41.71
C ARG A 399 -0.62 1.81 -41.19
N ARG A 400 -1.68 2.53 -41.60
CA ARG A 400 -2.01 3.82 -40.99
C ARG A 400 -2.55 3.54 -39.58
N VAL A 401 -1.90 4.14 -38.60
CA VAL A 401 -2.34 4.15 -37.20
C VAL A 401 -2.62 5.60 -36.85
N ALA A 402 -3.86 5.90 -36.46
CA ALA A 402 -4.22 7.23 -35.97
C ALA A 402 -3.47 7.52 -34.68
N ALA A 403 -3.01 8.75 -34.50
CA ALA A 403 -2.31 9.18 -33.31
C ALA A 403 -3.33 9.45 -32.18
N GLU A 404 -3.38 8.56 -31.20
CA GLU A 404 -4.30 8.62 -30.06
C GLU A 404 -3.57 8.29 -28.75
N PHE A 405 -4.12 8.73 -27.62
CA PHE A 405 -3.71 8.26 -26.31
C PHE A 405 -4.32 6.88 -26.04
N THR A 406 -3.54 5.96 -25.48
CA THR A 406 -3.94 4.56 -25.24
C THR A 406 -4.04 4.19 -23.77
N ALA A 407 -3.27 4.85 -22.91
CA ALA A 407 -3.33 4.76 -21.46
C ALA A 407 -2.79 6.07 -20.86
N HIS A 408 -3.27 6.46 -19.70
CA HIS A 408 -2.81 7.66 -19.02
C HIS A 408 -3.22 7.66 -17.55
N THR A 409 -2.54 8.48 -16.73
CA THR A 409 -2.98 8.74 -15.36
C THR A 409 -4.42 9.29 -15.40
N PRO A 410 -5.36 8.84 -14.54
CA PRO A 410 -6.73 9.32 -14.57
C PRO A 410 -6.82 10.85 -14.49
N THR A 411 -7.70 11.45 -15.28
CA THR A 411 -7.88 12.92 -15.35
C THR A 411 -8.98 13.45 -14.44
N GLY A 412 -9.77 12.55 -13.83
CA GLY A 412 -10.93 12.90 -13.02
C GLY A 412 -10.62 13.34 -11.58
N ALA A 413 -9.40 13.09 -11.10
CA ALA A 413 -8.94 13.49 -9.76
C ALA A 413 -7.61 14.27 -9.89
N PRO A 414 -7.33 15.21 -8.96
CA PRO A 414 -6.03 15.85 -8.88
C PRO A 414 -4.90 14.85 -8.68
N VAL A 415 -3.73 15.17 -9.25
CA VAL A 415 -2.48 14.43 -9.02
C VAL A 415 -1.57 15.24 -8.11
N GLY A 416 -0.85 14.58 -7.20
CA GLY A 416 0.08 15.26 -6.30
C GLY A 416 1.33 15.78 -7.03
N ALA A 417 1.90 16.88 -6.56
CA ALA A 417 3.11 17.50 -7.11
C ALA A 417 4.40 16.63 -7.00
N TRP A 418 4.32 15.51 -6.29
CA TRP A 418 5.42 14.54 -6.12
C TRP A 418 5.17 13.23 -6.86
N SER A 419 4.16 13.18 -7.73
CA SER A 419 3.78 11.98 -8.48
C SER A 419 4.40 11.97 -9.89
N VAL A 420 4.49 10.76 -10.46
CA VAL A 420 4.69 10.56 -11.90
C VAL A 420 3.34 10.58 -12.62
N VAL A 421 3.22 11.39 -13.66
CA VAL A 421 2.04 11.43 -14.55
C VAL A 421 2.41 10.81 -15.90
N HIS A 422 1.61 9.86 -16.40
CA HIS A 422 1.88 9.18 -17.66
C HIS A 422 0.84 9.44 -18.75
N ALA A 423 1.28 9.35 -20.01
CA ALA A 423 0.46 9.49 -21.20
C ALA A 423 1.00 8.64 -22.38
N ASP A 424 0.56 7.39 -22.45
CA ASP A 424 0.90 6.46 -23.53
C ASP A 424 0.10 6.76 -24.80
N THR A 425 0.70 6.44 -25.95
CA THR A 425 0.07 6.66 -27.25
C THR A 425 0.11 5.41 -28.11
N THR A 426 -0.74 5.38 -29.13
CA THR A 426 -0.65 4.43 -30.24
C THR A 426 0.75 4.36 -30.86
N HIS A 427 1.11 3.20 -31.40
CA HIS A 427 2.46 2.92 -31.91
C HIS A 427 2.47 2.68 -33.43
N PRO A 428 2.50 3.74 -34.27
CA PRO A 428 2.66 3.58 -35.70
C PRO A 428 4.04 2.99 -36.03
N HIS A 429 4.12 2.18 -37.09
CA HIS A 429 5.37 1.48 -37.46
C HIS A 429 6.44 2.41 -38.01
N ASP A 430 6.07 3.58 -38.51
CA ASP A 430 6.94 4.50 -39.24
C ASP A 430 7.52 5.62 -38.38
N ARG A 431 7.11 5.76 -37.10
CA ARG A 431 7.60 6.80 -36.20
C ARG A 431 7.24 6.51 -34.74
N ALA A 432 8.00 7.09 -33.82
CA ALA A 432 7.51 7.29 -32.47
C ALA A 432 6.67 8.57 -32.46
N LEU A 433 5.44 8.52 -31.94
CA LEU A 433 4.71 9.75 -31.64
C LEU A 433 5.40 10.42 -30.47
N ALA A 434 5.51 11.75 -30.44
CA ALA A 434 6.11 12.45 -29.31
C ALA A 434 5.03 13.09 -28.43
N VAL A 435 5.19 13.04 -27.11
CA VAL A 435 4.32 13.77 -26.17
C VAL A 435 5.02 15.04 -25.71
N ARG A 436 4.30 16.16 -25.76
CA ARG A 436 4.75 17.47 -25.29
C ARG A 436 3.99 17.84 -24.04
N TRP A 437 4.73 18.06 -22.97
CA TRP A 437 4.20 18.45 -21.68
C TRP A 437 4.20 19.97 -21.53
N ALA A 438 3.18 20.51 -20.87
CA ALA A 438 3.14 21.90 -20.46
C ALA A 438 2.46 22.05 -19.09
N LEU A 439 3.07 22.85 -18.21
CA LEU A 439 2.54 23.23 -16.91
C LEU A 439 2.12 24.70 -16.98
N ASP A 440 0.84 24.98 -16.70
CA ASP A 440 0.21 26.30 -16.82
C ASP A 440 0.46 26.95 -18.20
N GLY A 441 0.41 26.12 -19.25
CA GLY A 441 0.64 26.54 -20.63
C GLY A 441 2.11 26.75 -21.01
N ARG A 442 3.06 26.62 -20.06
CA ARG A 442 4.50 26.70 -20.34
C ARG A 442 5.06 25.32 -20.65
N PRO A 443 5.75 25.13 -21.79
CA PRO A 443 6.38 23.85 -22.12
C PRO A 443 7.35 23.38 -21.04
N VAL A 444 7.29 22.09 -20.72
CA VAL A 444 8.18 21.44 -19.76
C VAL A 444 9.08 20.46 -20.52
N ALA A 445 10.39 20.54 -20.26
CA ALA A 445 11.34 19.58 -20.81
C ALA A 445 11.22 18.25 -20.06
N ASN A 446 11.25 17.17 -20.82
CA ASN A 446 11.22 15.82 -20.29
C ASN A 446 12.23 14.94 -21.07
N PRO A 447 13.54 15.10 -20.76
CA PRO A 447 14.59 14.41 -21.50
C PRO A 447 14.65 12.92 -21.14
N GLY A 448 14.80 12.05 -22.14
CA GLY A 448 14.96 10.60 -21.96
C GLY A 448 13.65 9.81 -21.99
N ASN A 449 12.58 10.36 -21.42
CA ASN A 449 11.24 9.79 -21.46
C ASN A 449 10.22 10.87 -21.83
N ASP A 450 9.38 10.64 -22.82
CA ASP A 450 8.29 11.58 -23.15
C ASP A 450 6.92 11.10 -22.69
N ARG A 451 6.81 9.84 -22.21
CA ARG A 451 5.57 9.21 -21.73
C ARG A 451 5.28 9.50 -20.28
N ASP A 452 6.30 9.54 -19.44
CA ASP A 452 6.21 9.73 -17.99
C ASP A 452 6.80 11.06 -17.61
N LEU A 453 6.09 11.87 -16.83
CA LEU A 453 6.58 13.13 -16.30
C LEU A 453 6.61 13.06 -14.76
N ASP A 454 7.81 12.99 -14.20
CA ASP A 454 8.04 13.15 -12.77
C ASP A 454 7.85 14.63 -12.35
N LEU A 455 6.75 14.93 -11.68
CA LEU A 455 6.42 16.28 -11.23
C LEU A 455 7.34 16.78 -10.11
N SER A 456 7.95 15.88 -9.34
CA SER A 456 8.86 16.25 -8.26
C SER A 456 10.10 16.99 -8.78
N SER A 457 10.51 16.66 -10.03
CA SER A 457 11.63 17.30 -10.72
C SER A 457 11.37 18.77 -11.07
N LEU A 458 10.09 19.18 -11.15
CA LEU A 458 9.68 20.50 -11.65
C LEU A 458 9.66 21.58 -10.57
N ARG A 459 9.80 21.21 -9.29
CA ARG A 459 9.75 22.13 -8.13
C ARG A 459 8.56 23.10 -8.22
N ILE A 460 7.38 22.52 -8.42
CA ILE A 460 6.12 23.24 -8.58
C ILE A 460 5.86 24.07 -7.32
N ARG A 461 5.40 25.32 -7.49
CA ARG A 461 5.05 26.18 -6.36
C ARG A 461 3.78 25.67 -5.68
N PRO A 462 3.55 25.96 -4.38
CA PRO A 462 2.29 25.60 -3.76
C PRO A 462 1.08 26.23 -4.46
N GLY A 463 0.03 25.44 -4.66
CA GLY A 463 -1.21 25.84 -5.30
C GLY A 463 -1.75 24.80 -6.28
N SER A 464 -2.83 25.17 -6.99
CA SER A 464 -3.41 24.35 -8.06
C SER A 464 -2.84 24.75 -9.41
N HIS A 465 -2.37 23.77 -10.17
CA HIS A 465 -1.75 23.96 -11.48
C HIS A 465 -2.44 23.12 -12.55
N THR A 466 -2.29 23.53 -13.81
CA THR A 466 -2.78 22.78 -14.96
C THR A 466 -1.64 22.09 -15.68
N LEU A 467 -1.65 20.76 -15.70
CA LEU A 467 -0.75 19.97 -16.53
C LEU A 467 -1.47 19.54 -17.82
N THR A 468 -0.77 19.62 -18.95
CA THR A 468 -1.26 19.09 -20.23
C THR A 468 -0.22 18.23 -20.91
N ALA A 469 -0.68 17.18 -21.58
CA ALA A 469 0.10 16.35 -22.49
C ALA A 469 -0.53 16.43 -23.88
N ARG A 470 0.26 16.77 -24.90
CA ARG A 470 -0.20 16.83 -26.31
C ARG A 470 0.60 15.87 -27.16
N ILE A 471 -0.06 15.10 -28.02
CA ILE A 471 0.63 14.35 -29.07
C ILE A 471 1.08 15.32 -30.17
N ALA A 472 2.39 15.44 -30.36
CA ALA A 472 3.00 16.38 -31.30
C ALA A 472 2.45 16.23 -32.72
N GLY A 473 2.13 17.35 -33.37
CA GLY A 473 1.56 17.36 -34.72
C GLY A 473 0.06 17.01 -34.78
N THR A 474 -0.63 16.93 -33.64
CA THR A 474 -2.07 16.61 -33.58
C THR A 474 -2.84 17.56 -32.64
N GLY A 475 -4.17 17.48 -32.71
CA GLY A 475 -5.09 18.14 -31.78
C GLY A 475 -5.36 17.37 -30.47
N ARG A 476 -4.77 16.18 -30.27
CA ARG A 476 -5.04 15.35 -29.08
C ARG A 476 -4.32 15.89 -27.85
N VAL A 477 -5.07 16.15 -26.79
CA VAL A 477 -4.59 16.74 -25.53
C VAL A 477 -5.26 16.06 -24.35
N LEU A 478 -4.47 15.69 -23.34
CA LEU A 478 -4.93 15.35 -22.00
C LEU A 478 -4.66 16.52 -21.05
N ARG A 479 -5.47 16.62 -20.00
CA ARG A 479 -5.39 17.68 -18.99
C ARG A 479 -5.58 17.09 -17.60
N TRP A 480 -4.73 17.49 -16.66
CA TRP A 480 -4.84 17.18 -15.24
C TRP A 480 -4.78 18.45 -14.41
N THR A 481 -5.45 18.41 -13.27
CA THR A 481 -5.17 19.33 -12.16
C THR A 481 -4.01 18.74 -11.36
N VAL A 482 -2.93 19.51 -11.22
CA VAL A 482 -1.85 19.18 -10.29
C VAL A 482 -2.14 19.92 -8.99
N ASP A 483 -2.29 19.17 -7.92
CA ASP A 483 -2.37 19.69 -6.58
C ASP A 483 -0.96 19.74 -5.97
N ALA A 484 -0.44 20.96 -5.81
CA ALA A 484 0.82 21.25 -5.16
C ALA A 484 0.65 21.93 -3.80
N ALA A 485 -0.59 22.06 -3.31
CA ALA A 485 -0.88 22.64 -2.00
C ALA A 485 -1.06 21.51 -0.97
N PRO A 486 -0.04 21.18 -0.17
CA PRO A 486 -0.21 20.14 0.83
C PRO A 486 -1.26 20.56 1.87
N ALA A 487 -2.04 19.60 2.35
CA ALA A 487 -2.97 19.82 3.45
C ALA A 487 -2.28 20.48 4.66
N ALA A 488 -2.94 21.46 5.26
CA ALA A 488 -2.46 22.16 6.44
C ALA A 488 -2.79 21.38 7.72
N ALA A 489 -1.79 21.10 8.54
CA ALA A 489 -1.96 20.47 9.85
C ALA A 489 -2.14 21.52 10.94
N SER A 490 -3.07 21.27 11.87
CA SER A 490 -3.20 22.03 13.11
C SER A 490 -3.24 21.08 14.30
N TYR A 491 -2.87 21.57 15.48
CA TYR A 491 -2.96 20.82 16.72
C TYR A 491 -3.66 21.62 17.80
N GLU A 492 -4.36 20.91 18.67
CA GLU A 492 -4.92 21.43 19.91
C GLU A 492 -4.35 20.61 21.07
N LEU A 493 -3.93 21.28 22.14
CA LEU A 493 -3.44 20.63 23.35
C LEU A 493 -4.35 20.95 24.54
N SER A 494 -4.40 20.06 25.53
CA SER A 494 -4.98 20.41 26.83
C SER A 494 -4.24 21.61 27.44
N ALA A 495 -4.92 22.34 28.34
CA ALA A 495 -4.38 23.53 28.98
C ALA A 495 -3.02 23.21 29.68
N PRO A 496 -1.92 23.89 29.30
CA PRO A 496 -0.62 23.70 29.93
C PRO A 496 -0.54 24.48 31.24
N LEU A 497 0.31 24.04 32.17
CA LEU A 497 0.72 24.82 33.35
C LEU A 497 1.42 26.12 32.91
N ARG A 498 2.25 26.03 31.88
CA ARG A 498 3.00 27.18 31.34
C ARG A 498 3.29 26.99 29.86
N THR A 499 3.18 28.07 29.10
CA THR A 499 3.69 28.14 27.71
C THR A 499 4.96 29.00 27.67
N VAL A 500 6.03 28.47 27.09
CA VAL A 500 7.30 29.16 26.90
C VAL A 500 7.48 29.45 25.41
N ARG A 501 7.72 30.72 25.08
CA ARG A 501 8.01 31.19 23.72
C ARG A 501 9.40 31.81 23.70
N ALA A 502 10.31 31.22 22.95
CA ALA A 502 11.67 31.70 22.76
C ALA A 502 11.96 31.87 21.27
N SER A 503 12.63 32.96 20.90
CA SER A 503 12.97 33.23 19.49
C SER A 503 13.81 32.08 18.91
N GLY A 504 13.45 31.63 17.70
CA GLY A 504 14.15 30.56 17.00
C GLY A 504 13.95 29.14 17.55
N ARG A 505 13.14 28.96 18.61
CA ARG A 505 12.81 27.64 19.18
C ARG A 505 11.32 27.32 18.97
N PRO A 506 10.96 26.03 18.84
CA PRO A 506 9.55 25.64 18.89
C PRO A 506 8.91 26.08 20.20
N VAL A 507 7.61 26.38 20.17
CA VAL A 507 6.84 26.68 21.38
C VAL A 507 6.90 25.49 22.32
N GLU A 508 7.12 25.75 23.60
CA GLU A 508 7.18 24.72 24.64
C GLU A 508 5.97 24.83 25.56
N TYR A 509 5.36 23.67 25.83
CA TYR A 509 4.21 23.53 26.71
C TYR A 509 4.60 22.66 27.91
N VAL A 510 4.49 23.21 29.12
CA VAL A 510 4.86 22.53 30.37
C VAL A 510 3.59 22.01 31.04
N TYR A 511 3.61 20.75 31.46
CA TYR A 511 2.52 20.07 32.15
C TYR A 511 3.04 19.38 33.42
N ASP A 512 2.30 19.47 34.51
CA ASP A 512 2.52 18.75 35.77
C ASP A 512 1.83 17.36 35.79
N GLY A 513 1.49 16.83 34.62
CA GLY A 513 0.79 15.56 34.44
C GLY A 513 0.58 15.19 32.97
N PRO A 514 -0.30 14.22 32.67
CA PRO A 514 -0.71 13.89 31.31
C PRO A 514 -1.23 15.10 30.52
N PHE A 515 -1.09 15.05 29.20
CA PHE A 515 -1.68 16.04 28.30
C PHE A 515 -2.41 15.34 27.16
N THR A 516 -3.40 16.00 26.58
CA THR A 516 -4.08 15.50 25.39
C THR A 516 -3.67 16.29 24.16
N MET A 517 -3.62 15.63 23.01
CA MET A 517 -3.36 16.24 21.70
C MET A 517 -4.45 15.84 20.71
N ARG A 518 -5.08 16.83 20.07
CA ARG A 518 -5.85 16.64 18.86
C ARG A 518 -5.04 17.09 17.66
N LEU A 519 -5.01 16.28 16.61
CA LEU A 519 -4.52 16.71 15.30
C LEU A 519 -5.71 16.83 14.36
N ASP A 520 -5.84 18.01 13.79
CA ASP A 520 -6.80 18.28 12.73
C ASP A 520 -6.03 18.63 11.45
N ALA A 521 -6.69 18.47 10.32
CA ALA A 521 -6.15 18.89 9.04
C ALA A 521 -7.24 19.54 8.18
N ALA A 522 -6.82 20.51 7.39
CA ALA A 522 -7.64 21.15 6.37
C ALA A 522 -6.92 21.05 5.03
N ASP A 523 -7.65 20.71 4.00
CA ASP A 523 -7.16 20.60 2.63
C ASP A 523 -8.06 21.39 1.69
N ASP A 524 -7.49 21.86 0.58
CA ASP A 524 -8.25 22.56 -0.45
C ASP A 524 -8.94 21.59 -1.44
N GLN A 525 -8.61 20.30 -1.34
CA GLN A 525 -9.27 19.18 -2.00
C GLN A 525 -10.19 18.39 -1.06
N GLY A 526 -11.17 17.70 -1.65
CA GLY A 526 -12.00 16.75 -0.92
C GLY A 526 -11.32 15.39 -0.73
N GLY A 527 -11.67 14.70 0.36
CA GLY A 527 -11.19 13.35 0.68
C GLY A 527 -10.56 13.28 2.08
N HIS A 528 -10.27 12.07 2.53
CA HIS A 528 -9.63 11.89 3.84
C HIS A 528 -8.15 12.32 3.82
N VAL A 529 -7.78 13.23 4.73
CA VAL A 529 -6.39 13.63 4.99
C VAL A 529 -5.84 12.79 6.13
N VAL A 530 -4.68 12.17 5.92
CA VAL A 530 -4.00 11.40 6.95
C VAL A 530 -3.11 12.33 7.78
N THR A 531 -3.30 12.36 9.09
CA THR A 531 -2.41 13.06 10.02
C THR A 531 -1.45 12.08 10.66
N GLN A 532 -0.20 12.50 10.85
CA GLN A 532 0.84 11.71 11.49
C GLN A 532 1.57 12.55 12.53
N PHE A 533 2.07 11.90 13.58
CA PHE A 533 3.00 12.51 14.53
C PHE A 533 4.17 11.58 14.83
N ARG A 534 5.23 12.13 15.41
CA ARG A 534 6.30 11.35 16.02
C ARG A 534 6.84 12.06 17.25
N VAL A 535 7.34 11.28 18.19
CA VAL A 535 7.93 11.79 19.43
C VAL A 535 9.43 11.54 19.40
N ASN A 536 10.23 12.58 19.60
CA ASN A 536 11.70 12.51 19.64
C ASN A 536 12.31 11.85 18.39
N GLY A 537 11.65 11.97 17.23
CA GLY A 537 12.09 11.33 15.99
C GLY A 537 11.79 9.82 15.87
N ASP A 538 11.12 9.20 16.85
CA ASP A 538 10.85 7.76 16.90
C ASP A 538 9.67 7.34 16.01
N GLY A 539 9.89 7.38 14.68
CA GLY A 539 8.99 6.85 13.66
C GLY A 539 7.71 7.64 13.45
N TRP A 540 7.24 7.73 12.20
CA TRP A 540 5.94 8.37 11.95
C TRP A 540 4.78 7.45 12.34
N TYR A 541 3.93 7.95 13.24
CA TYR A 541 2.74 7.29 13.74
C TYR A 541 1.49 7.95 13.17
N THR A 542 0.61 7.17 12.55
CA THR A 542 -0.66 7.64 12.03
C THR A 542 -1.62 7.94 13.17
N TYR A 543 -2.10 9.18 13.21
CA TYR A 543 -3.06 9.65 14.18
C TYR A 543 -4.47 9.20 13.80
N TYR A 544 -5.23 8.73 14.78
CA TYR A 544 -6.59 8.21 14.59
C TYR A 544 -7.57 8.66 15.70
N GLY A 545 -7.21 9.68 16.47
CA GLY A 545 -7.89 10.00 17.74
C GLY A 545 -7.53 8.97 18.83
N TRP A 546 -8.43 8.70 19.76
CA TRP A 546 -8.20 7.74 20.84
C TRP A 546 -8.68 6.32 20.46
N PRO A 547 -8.01 5.23 20.90
CA PRO A 547 -8.35 3.87 20.49
C PRO A 547 -9.81 3.45 20.74
N THR A 548 -10.43 3.97 21.79
CA THR A 548 -11.84 3.69 22.15
C THR A 548 -12.82 4.75 21.65
N ASP A 549 -12.33 5.89 21.15
CA ASP A 549 -13.13 6.97 20.59
C ASP A 549 -12.28 7.81 19.61
N ALA A 550 -12.52 7.63 18.31
CA ALA A 550 -11.81 8.34 17.25
C ALA A 550 -11.95 9.88 17.32
N ARG A 551 -12.96 10.40 18.06
CA ARG A 551 -13.18 11.85 18.24
C ARG A 551 -12.48 12.40 19.47
N ALA A 552 -12.09 11.53 20.41
CA ALA A 552 -11.38 11.96 21.59
C ALA A 552 -9.90 12.27 21.25
N PRO A 553 -9.31 13.29 21.89
CA PRO A 553 -7.91 13.62 21.66
C PRO A 553 -7.00 12.50 22.20
N PHE A 554 -5.81 12.38 21.64
CA PHE A 554 -4.82 11.38 22.03
C PHE A 554 -4.20 11.77 23.37
N LEU A 555 -4.34 10.91 24.38
CA LEU A 555 -3.78 11.15 25.72
C LEU A 555 -2.34 10.66 25.80
N PHE A 556 -1.42 11.56 26.11
CA PHE A 556 -0.03 11.25 26.41
C PHE A 556 0.24 11.21 27.91
N THR A 557 0.93 10.17 28.37
CA THR A 557 1.36 10.01 29.76
C THR A 557 2.84 9.56 29.83
N PRO A 558 3.55 9.78 30.95
CA PRO A 558 4.95 9.34 31.10
C PRO A 558 5.18 7.83 30.93
N SER A 559 4.16 7.01 31.21
CA SER A 559 4.24 5.54 31.19
C SER A 559 3.34 4.87 30.15
N GLY A 560 2.51 5.65 29.44
CA GLY A 560 1.42 5.17 28.60
C GLY A 560 0.16 4.76 29.39
N THR A 561 -0.93 4.55 28.67
CA THR A 561 -2.25 4.16 29.18
C THR A 561 -2.57 2.75 28.70
N VAL A 562 -2.94 1.85 29.61
CA VAL A 562 -3.32 0.48 29.26
C VAL A 562 -4.80 0.44 28.85
N ILE A 563 -5.08 -0.04 27.64
CA ILE A 563 -6.43 -0.26 27.11
C ILE A 563 -6.46 -1.65 26.48
N ASP A 564 -7.40 -2.49 26.91
CA ASP A 564 -7.57 -3.86 26.43
C ASP A 564 -6.26 -4.67 26.39
N GLY A 565 -5.36 -4.44 27.35
CA GLY A 565 -4.08 -5.13 27.45
C GLY A 565 -2.98 -4.65 26.50
N LEU A 566 -3.16 -3.51 25.82
CA LEU A 566 -2.15 -2.78 25.04
C LEU A 566 -1.87 -1.41 25.65
N VAL A 567 -0.72 -0.84 25.33
CA VAL A 567 -0.30 0.48 25.84
C VAL A 567 -0.35 1.52 24.72
N TYR A 568 -1.02 2.64 25.00
CA TYR A 568 -1.13 3.78 24.09
C TYR A 568 -0.61 5.04 24.76
N GLY A 569 -0.19 6.03 23.97
CA GLY A 569 0.10 7.35 24.53
C GLY A 569 1.31 7.43 25.44
N LYS A 570 2.27 6.49 25.38
CA LYS A 570 3.51 6.65 26.14
C LYS A 570 4.35 7.77 25.51
N LEU A 571 4.71 8.76 26.31
CA LEU A 571 5.66 9.80 25.91
C LEU A 571 7.11 9.30 26.03
N GLY A 572 7.97 9.71 25.11
CA GLY A 572 9.37 9.29 25.08
C GLY A 572 9.55 7.96 24.35
N SER A 573 10.17 6.98 25.01
CA SER A 573 10.36 5.65 24.42
C SER A 573 9.01 4.93 24.31
N ALA A 574 8.65 4.56 23.10
CA ALA A 574 7.41 3.83 22.84
C ALA A 574 7.33 2.50 23.61
N ARG A 575 6.11 2.14 24.00
CA ARG A 575 5.73 0.96 24.78
C ARG A 575 4.42 0.45 24.20
N ALA A 576 4.42 -0.79 23.71
CA ALA A 576 3.26 -1.37 23.03
C ALA A 576 2.43 -2.24 23.96
N VAL A 577 3.06 -2.86 24.96
CA VAL A 577 2.44 -3.85 25.86
C VAL A 577 2.77 -3.57 27.33
N PRO A 578 1.96 -4.07 28.29
CA PRO A 578 2.16 -3.77 29.71
C PRO A 578 3.48 -4.29 30.31
N TRP A 579 4.09 -5.32 29.74
CA TRP A 579 5.35 -5.89 30.24
C TRP A 579 6.62 -5.25 29.62
N ASP A 580 6.46 -4.38 28.61
CA ASP A 580 7.54 -3.51 28.15
C ASP A 580 7.94 -2.52 29.26
N ASP A 581 9.15 -1.96 29.17
CA ASP A 581 9.71 -0.97 30.12
C ASP A 581 8.70 0.15 30.45
N ALA A 582 8.22 0.12 31.70
CA ALA A 582 7.22 1.05 32.22
C ALA A 582 7.84 2.34 32.82
N THR A 583 9.17 2.49 32.80
CA THR A 583 9.89 3.64 33.37
C THR A 583 9.25 4.94 32.87
N PRO A 584 8.73 5.79 33.79
CA PRO A 584 8.17 7.08 33.44
C PRO A 584 9.21 7.95 32.73
N ARG A 585 8.84 8.54 31.61
CA ARG A 585 9.67 9.53 30.90
C ARG A 585 9.14 10.93 31.17
N TYR A 586 9.82 11.62 32.07
CA TYR A 586 9.65 13.05 32.35
C TYR A 586 10.71 13.87 31.61
N GLY A 587 10.54 15.19 31.60
CA GLY A 587 11.41 16.12 30.90
C GLY A 587 10.84 16.57 29.56
N THR A 588 11.69 17.18 28.74
CA THR A 588 11.30 17.79 27.46
C THR A 588 11.34 16.78 26.32
N HIS A 589 10.25 16.70 25.58
CA HIS A 589 10.08 15.89 24.38
C HIS A 589 9.76 16.79 23.18
N THR A 590 10.26 16.41 22.01
CA THR A 590 9.86 17.04 20.74
C THR A 590 8.72 16.24 20.14
N VAL A 591 7.60 16.90 19.85
CA VAL A 591 6.51 16.33 19.06
C VAL A 591 6.54 16.98 17.70
N GLU A 592 6.67 16.17 16.66
CA GLU A 592 6.56 16.59 15.27
C GLU A 592 5.25 16.04 14.70
N TYR A 593 4.62 16.78 13.80
CA TYR A 593 3.37 16.39 13.17
C TYR A 593 3.34 16.82 11.70
N ARG A 594 2.67 16.04 10.86
CA ARG A 594 2.52 16.31 9.42
C ARG A 594 1.21 15.72 8.89
N THR A 595 0.92 16.04 7.64
CA THR A 595 -0.23 15.57 6.88
C THR A 595 0.21 14.85 5.61
N ILE A 596 -0.65 13.95 5.13
CA ILE A 596 -0.61 13.38 3.79
C ILE A 596 -2.01 13.58 3.20
N ASP A 597 -2.10 14.35 2.11
CA ASP A 597 -3.37 14.70 1.48
C ASP A 597 -3.88 13.57 0.55
N PRO A 598 -5.13 13.66 0.05
CA PRO A 598 -5.72 12.65 -0.84
C PRO A 598 -4.98 12.46 -2.19
N ALA A 599 -4.26 13.49 -2.65
CA ALA A 599 -3.44 13.47 -3.85
C ALA A 599 -2.06 12.82 -3.62
N GLY A 600 -1.66 12.66 -2.36
CA GLY A 600 -0.45 11.99 -1.91
C GLY A 600 0.71 12.94 -1.57
N ASN A 601 0.48 14.25 -1.48
CA ASN A 601 1.52 15.18 -1.03
C ASN A 601 1.73 15.05 0.48
N THR A 602 2.99 15.02 0.90
CA THR A 602 3.35 15.07 2.32
C THR A 602 3.63 16.51 2.71
N GLY A 603 2.87 17.03 3.69
CA GLY A 603 3.08 18.34 4.26
C GLY A 603 4.42 18.46 4.99
N THR A 604 4.96 19.67 5.05
CA THR A 604 6.15 19.95 5.87
C THR A 604 5.81 19.72 7.34
N ALA A 605 6.70 19.03 8.07
CA ALA A 605 6.46 18.75 9.47
C ALA A 605 6.49 20.03 10.33
N GLY A 606 5.40 20.26 11.07
CA GLY A 606 5.39 21.19 12.19
C GLY A 606 5.96 20.52 13.44
N ARG A 607 6.35 21.33 14.44
CA ARG A 607 6.85 20.80 15.72
C ARG A 607 6.59 21.73 16.91
N PHE A 608 6.45 21.13 18.09
CA PHE A 608 6.44 21.82 19.38
C PHE A 608 7.18 20.98 20.42
N LEU A 609 7.49 21.59 21.56
CA LEU A 609 8.08 20.91 22.71
C LEU A 609 7.02 20.69 23.79
N VAL A 610 7.09 19.55 24.47
CA VAL A 610 6.31 19.28 25.68
C VAL A 610 7.25 18.91 26.80
N THR A 611 7.12 19.57 27.95
CA THR A 611 7.87 19.24 29.16
C THR A 611 6.92 18.67 30.21
N LEU A 612 7.09 17.39 30.55
CA LEU A 612 6.36 16.75 31.65
C LEU A 612 7.19 16.86 32.93
N VAL A 613 6.64 17.52 33.95
CA VAL A 613 7.26 17.59 35.29
C VAL A 613 6.78 16.40 36.13
N PRO A 614 7.65 15.76 36.92
CA PRO A 614 7.21 14.79 37.91
C PRO A 614 6.21 15.45 38.87
N PRO A 615 5.17 14.73 39.34
CA PRO A 615 4.35 15.21 40.43
C PRO A 615 5.25 15.51 41.64
N ALA A 616 4.99 16.62 42.34
CA ALA A 616 5.74 16.97 43.54
C ALA A 616 5.67 15.81 44.52
N THR A 617 6.82 15.33 44.99
CA THR A 617 6.88 14.35 46.07
C THR A 617 6.29 15.00 47.33
N SER A 618 5.08 14.58 47.69
CA SER A 618 4.41 14.97 48.93
C SER A 618 5.13 14.43 50.16
#